data_AF-A0A7T5RP52-F1
#
_entry.id   AF-A0A7T5RP52-F1
#
_cell.length_a   1.000
_cell.length_b   1.000
_cell.length_c   1.000
_cell.angle_alpha   90.00
_cell.angle_beta   90.00
_cell.angle_gamma   90.00
#
_symmetry.space_group_name_H-M   'P 1'
#
loop_
_entity.id
_entity.type
_entity.pdbx_description
1 polymer ?
#
loop_
_entity_poly.entity_id
_entity_poly.type
_entity_poly.pdbx_seq_one_letter_code
_entity_poly.pdbx_strand_id
1 'polypeptide(L)'
;MKIVGFQSGHDVAYCILENGIPILHEELERFSRRKMEVGDGLKFFFSRFSENTNDIKYFTFGNLNGRTGKWQSRCGEKESDDKMKKILRENHGSFYEFPHHLCHAANAFFTSSFDRSLIITLDGGGFEADDSVTSFTISEGIGNKIKRIKVFPISEIDFGGLWNDATKNIFSLSVGPPKGSQEGTVMAMVALGEPKYLNLFNPYRRSKLHSIANLSEQEKFNVATSLQKFTEDTFLNYVSKYIKKSGHENICFSGGVSLNSVMLGKLKSWFPQIKNVFCDPVPYDAGLALGSARYLWHHVLEYPRIKDIKNMPPYLGKIYLKKDIKSACKSYINKIKVKKVDDDKVVKLIDDQKIVSVFGGGSESGRRALGNRSILADPRNPEMKKIINEKVKHREWFRPFAPSILEEKVTDWFEDNYKSPYMSFAVKFKKEKRNQVPAVVHYDGTGRLQTVNEVLSPWYYNFIKKWELISGVPILLNTSFNDSEPIVETPEDAIRCFLGTQIDYLYFFDYGLLVEKLI
;
A
#
# COMPACT_ATOMS: atom_id res chain seq x y z
N MET A 1 -9.38 -0.58 26.23
CA MET A 1 -9.62 -1.97 25.78
C MET A 1 -8.86 -2.17 24.47
N LYS A 2 -8.07 -3.25 24.36
CA LYS A 2 -7.33 -3.58 23.13
C LYS A 2 -7.91 -4.78 22.40
N ILE A 3 -7.88 -4.72 21.08
CA ILE A 3 -8.17 -5.82 20.13
C ILE A 3 -6.90 -6.06 19.32
N VAL A 4 -6.43 -7.30 19.30
CA VAL A 4 -5.30 -7.72 18.43
C VAL A 4 -5.86 -8.43 17.21
N GLY A 5 -5.73 -7.80 16.05
CA GLY A 5 -6.02 -8.43 14.76
C GLY A 5 -4.74 -8.99 14.15
N PHE A 6 -4.80 -10.15 13.52
CA PHE A 6 -3.63 -10.72 12.83
C PHE A 6 -4.00 -11.42 11.53
N GLN A 7 -3.01 -11.57 10.65
CA GLN A 7 -3.08 -12.29 9.37
C GLN A 7 -1.90 -13.26 9.26
N SER A 8 -2.13 -14.44 8.71
CA SER A 8 -1.14 -15.53 8.59
C SER A 8 -1.21 -16.17 7.21
N GLY A 9 -0.16 -16.86 6.78
CA GLY A 9 0.02 -17.22 5.38
C GLY A 9 0.97 -16.23 4.72
N HIS A 10 0.68 -15.78 3.49
CA HIS A 10 1.41 -14.66 2.89
C HIS A 10 0.92 -13.33 3.46
N ASP A 11 1.68 -12.26 3.22
CA ASP A 11 1.37 -10.90 3.71
C ASP A 11 1.09 -10.89 5.23
N VAL A 12 1.92 -11.62 5.98
CA VAL A 12 1.80 -11.74 7.44
C VAL A 12 1.84 -10.37 8.10
N ALA A 13 0.85 -10.09 8.92
CA ALA A 13 0.74 -8.83 9.63
C ALA A 13 -0.01 -8.99 10.95
N TYR A 14 0.15 -8.02 11.83
CA TYR A 14 -0.73 -7.85 12.98
C TYR A 14 -1.02 -6.37 13.20
N CYS A 15 -2.13 -6.08 13.89
CA CYS A 15 -2.49 -4.75 14.34
C CYS A 15 -2.96 -4.75 15.78
N ILE A 16 -2.95 -3.58 16.39
CA ILE A 16 -3.57 -3.33 17.69
C ILE A 16 -4.54 -2.17 17.54
N LEU A 17 -5.80 -2.44 17.87
CA LEU A 17 -6.84 -1.43 18.03
C LEU A 17 -7.01 -1.14 19.51
N GLU A 18 -6.85 0.12 19.90
CA GLU A 18 -7.16 0.60 21.24
C GLU A 18 -8.39 1.50 21.18
N ASN A 19 -9.46 1.08 21.84
CA ASN A 19 -10.74 1.80 21.87
C ASN A 19 -11.25 2.19 20.45
N GLY A 20 -11.07 1.28 19.48
CA GLY A 20 -11.50 1.45 18.09
C GLY A 20 -10.51 2.17 17.18
N ILE A 21 -9.41 2.71 17.72
CA ILE A 21 -8.38 3.41 16.96
C ILE A 21 -7.21 2.45 16.73
N PRO A 22 -6.76 2.23 15.47
CA PRO A 22 -5.54 1.49 15.23
C PRO A 22 -4.34 2.29 15.73
N ILE A 23 -3.56 1.71 16.64
CA ILE A 23 -2.35 2.34 17.21
C ILE A 23 -1.07 1.69 16.70
N LEU A 24 -1.16 0.49 16.13
CA LEU A 24 -0.04 -0.26 15.60
C LEU A 24 -0.50 -1.16 14.46
N HIS A 25 0.30 -1.24 13.40
CA HIS A 25 0.18 -2.25 12.35
C HIS A 25 1.57 -2.52 11.77
N GLU A 26 2.04 -3.76 11.90
CA GLU A 26 3.36 -4.19 11.43
C GLU A 26 3.20 -5.33 10.42
N GLU A 27 4.01 -5.31 9.35
CA GLU A 27 4.07 -6.36 8.33
C GLU A 27 5.38 -7.13 8.44
N LEU A 28 5.33 -8.47 8.46
CA LEU A 28 6.50 -9.33 8.71
C LEU A 28 7.66 -9.04 7.75
N GLU A 29 7.36 -8.79 6.47
CA GLU A 29 8.40 -8.54 5.47
C GLU A 29 9.29 -7.33 5.82
N ARG A 30 8.76 -6.33 6.53
CA ARG A 30 9.52 -5.16 6.99
C ARG A 30 10.63 -5.56 7.96
N PHE A 31 10.44 -6.64 8.72
CA PHE A 31 11.39 -7.09 9.74
C PHE A 31 12.23 -8.27 9.28
N SER A 32 11.62 -9.21 8.56
CA SER A 32 12.34 -10.37 8.04
C SER A 32 13.22 -10.04 6.82
N ARG A 33 12.97 -8.87 6.21
CA ARG A 33 13.64 -8.38 5.00
C ARG A 33 13.42 -9.28 3.78
N ARG A 34 12.43 -10.18 3.82
CA ARG A 34 11.99 -11.02 2.69
C ARG A 34 10.58 -10.64 2.29
N LYS A 35 10.38 -10.26 1.02
CA LYS A 35 9.07 -9.83 0.53
C LYS A 35 8.07 -10.96 0.55
N MET A 36 6.84 -10.67 0.99
CA MET A 36 5.73 -11.63 1.08
C MET A 36 6.11 -12.92 1.82
N GLU A 37 6.95 -12.81 2.86
CA GLU A 37 7.30 -13.95 3.68
C GLU A 37 6.06 -14.63 4.24
N VAL A 38 6.05 -15.96 4.15
CA VAL A 38 4.98 -16.78 4.70
C VAL A 38 5.26 -17.09 6.16
N GLY A 39 4.25 -16.97 7.02
CA GLY A 39 4.40 -17.22 8.44
C GLY A 39 3.11 -17.12 9.25
N ASP A 40 3.28 -17.14 10.57
CA ASP A 40 2.20 -17.00 11.55
C ASP A 40 2.21 -15.56 12.11
N GLY A 41 1.11 -14.84 11.91
CA GLY A 41 0.93 -13.45 12.38
C GLY A 41 0.81 -13.31 13.88
N LEU A 42 0.30 -14.34 14.57
CA LEU A 42 0.24 -14.38 16.03
C LEU A 42 1.63 -14.66 16.63
N LYS A 43 2.42 -15.53 16.00
CA LYS A 43 3.85 -15.70 16.33
C LYS A 43 4.60 -14.39 16.14
N PHE A 44 4.35 -13.71 15.02
CA PHE A 44 4.96 -12.42 14.74
C PHE A 44 4.56 -11.35 15.77
N PHE A 45 3.28 -11.30 16.16
CA PHE A 45 2.82 -10.46 17.27
C PHE A 45 3.61 -10.73 18.55
N PHE A 46 3.72 -11.99 18.99
CA PHE A 46 4.42 -12.32 20.24
C PHE A 46 5.93 -12.12 20.19
N SER A 47 6.55 -12.08 19.01
CA SER A 47 7.99 -11.78 18.89
C SER A 47 8.30 -10.28 18.94
N ARG A 48 7.28 -9.43 18.78
CA ARG A 48 7.42 -7.97 18.66
C ARG A 48 6.77 -7.20 19.80
N PHE A 49 5.59 -7.64 20.22
CA PHE A 49 4.82 -6.98 21.27
C PHE A 49 5.39 -7.33 22.64
N SER A 50 5.93 -6.32 23.31
CA SER A 50 6.61 -6.45 24.61
C SER A 50 5.87 -5.71 25.73
N GLU A 51 4.75 -5.06 25.41
CA GLU A 51 3.90 -4.41 26.41
C GLU A 51 3.06 -5.43 27.19
N ASN A 52 2.45 -4.94 28.27
CA ASN A 52 1.52 -5.73 29.07
C ASN A 52 0.30 -6.14 28.24
N THR A 53 -0.10 -7.41 28.37
CA THR A 53 -1.25 -7.99 27.68
C THR A 53 -2.55 -7.94 28.48
N ASN A 54 -2.56 -7.42 29.72
CA ASN A 54 -3.72 -7.43 30.63
C ASN A 54 -4.96 -6.66 30.11
N ASP A 55 -4.78 -5.77 29.13
CA ASP A 55 -5.85 -4.97 28.52
C ASP A 55 -6.32 -5.49 27.15
N ILE A 56 -5.72 -6.58 26.67
CA ILE A 56 -6.09 -7.26 25.43
C ILE A 56 -7.31 -8.13 25.69
N LYS A 57 -8.48 -7.64 25.26
CA LYS A 57 -9.76 -8.33 25.48
C LYS A 57 -10.12 -9.26 24.34
N TYR A 58 -9.66 -8.98 23.13
CA TYR A 58 -10.05 -9.74 21.96
C TYR A 58 -8.88 -10.00 21.03
N PHE A 59 -8.90 -11.18 20.40
CA PHE A 59 -8.07 -11.49 19.25
C PHE A 59 -8.96 -11.74 18.03
N THR A 60 -8.55 -11.29 16.85
CA THR A 60 -9.31 -11.48 15.61
C THR A 60 -8.43 -11.99 14.48
N PHE A 61 -9.01 -12.83 13.62
CA PHE A 61 -8.36 -13.38 12.44
C PHE A 61 -9.25 -13.25 11.20
N GLY A 62 -8.67 -12.75 10.11
CA GLY A 62 -9.40 -12.44 8.87
C GLY A 62 -9.59 -13.60 7.90
N ASN A 63 -9.60 -14.84 8.38
CA ASN A 63 -9.94 -16.02 7.59
C ASN A 63 -10.79 -16.98 8.42
N LEU A 64 -12.09 -17.05 8.11
CA LEU A 64 -13.03 -17.91 8.82
C LEU A 64 -12.59 -19.37 8.77
N ASN A 65 -12.63 -20.05 9.92
CA ASN A 65 -12.21 -21.45 10.08
C ASN A 65 -10.75 -21.71 9.67
N GLY A 66 -9.93 -20.68 9.53
CA GLY A 66 -8.53 -20.83 9.15
C GLY A 66 -7.70 -21.39 10.31
N ARG A 67 -7.84 -20.82 11.50
CA ARG A 67 -7.14 -21.23 12.73
C ARG A 67 -7.83 -22.36 13.48
N THR A 68 -9.15 -22.46 13.40
CA THR A 68 -9.92 -23.49 14.12
C THR A 68 -10.31 -24.68 13.26
N GLY A 69 -10.16 -24.58 11.94
CA GLY A 69 -10.54 -25.62 10.98
C GLY A 69 -9.35 -26.31 10.32
N LYS A 70 -9.62 -26.91 9.14
CA LYS A 70 -8.68 -27.77 8.41
C LYS A 70 -7.37 -27.08 7.97
N TRP A 71 -7.32 -25.75 8.00
CA TRP A 71 -6.16 -24.97 7.57
C TRP A 71 -5.23 -24.57 8.72
N GLN A 72 -5.51 -24.99 9.97
CA GLN A 72 -4.74 -24.61 11.16
C GLN A 72 -3.25 -24.91 10.98
N SER A 73 -2.90 -26.08 10.45
CA SER A 73 -1.51 -26.49 10.23
C SER A 73 -0.73 -25.62 9.25
N ARG A 74 -1.41 -24.79 8.44
CA ARG A 74 -0.79 -23.87 7.48
C ARG A 74 -0.68 -22.44 7.99
N CYS A 75 -1.45 -22.07 9.01
CA CYS A 75 -1.60 -20.67 9.43
C CYS A 75 -1.45 -20.44 10.93
N GLY A 76 -1.25 -21.49 11.73
CA GLY A 76 -1.10 -21.39 13.18
C GLY A 76 0.02 -22.28 13.74
N GLU A 77 0.67 -21.76 14.78
CA GLU A 77 1.62 -22.46 15.62
C GLU A 77 1.00 -22.69 17.00
N LYS A 78 1.06 -23.94 17.49
CA LYS A 78 0.46 -24.35 18.76
C LYS A 78 0.91 -23.47 19.93
N GLU A 79 2.20 -23.13 20.02
CA GLU A 79 2.73 -22.28 21.09
C GLU A 79 2.08 -20.88 21.10
N SER A 80 1.92 -20.28 19.93
CA SER A 80 1.29 -18.97 19.77
C SER A 80 -0.20 -19.03 20.11
N ASP A 81 -0.91 -20.07 19.67
CA ASP A 81 -2.31 -20.30 20.02
C ASP A 81 -2.49 -20.49 21.54
N ASP A 82 -1.60 -21.22 22.21
CA ASP A 82 -1.66 -21.47 23.65
C ASP A 82 -1.41 -20.19 24.46
N LYS A 83 -0.49 -19.32 24.02
CA LYS A 83 -0.28 -17.98 24.60
C LYS A 83 -1.53 -17.11 24.47
N MET A 84 -2.15 -17.05 23.30
CA MET A 84 -3.40 -16.31 23.10
C MET A 84 -4.50 -16.84 24.02
N LYS A 85 -4.71 -18.15 24.09
CA LYS A 85 -5.72 -18.76 24.98
C LYS A 85 -5.48 -18.43 26.45
N LYS A 86 -4.22 -18.35 26.88
CA LYS A 86 -3.87 -17.94 28.25
C LYS A 86 -4.32 -16.50 28.52
N ILE A 87 -3.95 -15.55 27.66
CA ILE A 87 -4.32 -14.14 27.77
C ILE A 87 -5.85 -13.99 27.78
N LEU A 88 -6.56 -14.70 26.88
CA LEU A 88 -8.01 -14.66 26.81
C LEU A 88 -8.69 -15.16 28.08
N ARG A 89 -8.16 -16.21 28.73
CA ARG A 89 -8.68 -16.68 30.03
C ARG A 89 -8.45 -15.66 31.14
N GLU A 90 -7.24 -15.10 31.21
CA GLU A 90 -6.85 -14.13 32.25
C GLU A 90 -7.64 -12.82 32.14
N ASN A 91 -7.98 -12.40 30.91
CA ASN A 91 -8.65 -11.13 30.65
C ASN A 91 -10.17 -11.26 30.41
N HIS A 92 -10.76 -12.45 30.59
CA HIS A 92 -12.16 -12.74 30.25
C HIS A 92 -12.53 -12.29 28.82
N GLY A 93 -11.63 -12.62 27.88
CA GLY A 93 -11.69 -12.22 26.49
C GLY A 93 -12.29 -13.27 25.55
N SER A 94 -12.29 -12.98 24.24
CA SER A 94 -12.69 -13.95 23.21
C SER A 94 -11.87 -13.85 21.93
N PHE A 95 -11.78 -14.97 21.20
CA PHE A 95 -11.18 -15.04 19.87
C PHE A 95 -12.28 -15.10 18.81
N TYR A 96 -12.13 -14.34 17.72
CA TYR A 96 -13.06 -14.31 16.61
C TYR A 96 -12.36 -14.55 15.28
N GLU A 97 -13.01 -15.32 14.42
CA GLU A 97 -12.64 -15.46 13.00
C GLU A 97 -13.75 -14.88 12.14
N PHE A 98 -13.39 -14.19 11.07
CA PHE A 98 -14.35 -13.53 10.17
C PHE A 98 -14.08 -13.88 8.70
N PRO A 99 -15.10 -13.84 7.83
CA PRO A 99 -14.94 -14.04 6.39
C PRO A 99 -13.91 -13.10 5.77
N HIS A 100 -13.13 -13.61 4.83
CA HIS A 100 -11.97 -12.92 4.27
C HIS A 100 -12.34 -11.61 3.57
N HIS A 101 -13.29 -11.64 2.63
CA HIS A 101 -13.70 -10.46 1.88
C HIS A 101 -14.50 -9.47 2.74
N LEU A 102 -15.11 -9.94 3.83
CA LEU A 102 -15.75 -9.08 4.81
C LEU A 102 -14.72 -8.29 5.61
N CYS A 103 -13.58 -8.91 5.96
CA CYS A 103 -12.46 -8.20 6.57
C CYS A 103 -11.86 -7.16 5.63
N HIS A 104 -11.65 -7.50 4.35
CA HIS A 104 -11.26 -6.51 3.34
C HIS A 104 -12.23 -5.32 3.26
N ALA A 105 -13.53 -5.62 3.15
CA ALA A 105 -14.57 -4.60 3.09
C ALA A 105 -14.60 -3.73 4.37
N ALA A 106 -14.41 -4.35 5.54
CA ALA A 106 -14.32 -3.68 6.82
C ALA A 106 -13.09 -2.79 6.92
N ASN A 107 -11.93 -3.23 6.40
CA ASN A 107 -10.74 -2.42 6.37
C ASN A 107 -11.00 -1.13 5.57
N ALA A 108 -11.51 -1.23 4.35
CA ALA A 108 -11.75 -0.03 3.55
C ALA A 108 -12.87 0.86 4.11
N PHE A 109 -14.04 0.30 4.45
CA PHE A 109 -15.18 1.13 4.88
C PHE A 109 -14.96 1.76 6.25
N PHE A 110 -14.45 1.02 7.23
CA PHE A 110 -14.27 1.56 8.59
C PHE A 110 -13.03 2.45 8.72
N THR A 111 -12.03 2.37 7.82
CA THR A 111 -11.03 3.44 7.70
C THR A 111 -11.62 4.70 7.08
N SER A 112 -12.48 4.57 6.06
CA SER A 112 -13.03 5.75 5.38
C SER A 112 -13.80 6.66 6.35
N SER A 113 -13.97 7.93 5.99
CA SER A 113 -14.86 8.86 6.70
C SER A 113 -16.32 8.80 6.21
N PHE A 114 -16.65 7.90 5.27
CA PHE A 114 -17.95 7.90 4.59
C PHE A 114 -19.06 7.29 5.44
N ASP A 115 -20.19 7.98 5.63
CA ASP A 115 -21.34 7.42 6.36
C ASP A 115 -22.01 6.25 5.65
N ARG A 116 -22.05 6.34 4.32
CA ARG A 116 -22.60 5.33 3.42
C ARG A 116 -21.68 5.17 2.22
N SER A 117 -21.45 3.93 1.80
CA SER A 117 -20.59 3.62 0.66
C SER A 117 -20.98 2.29 0.03
N LEU A 118 -20.86 2.21 -1.30
CA LEU A 118 -20.68 0.91 -1.95
C LEU A 118 -19.24 0.46 -1.66
N ILE A 119 -19.04 -0.83 -1.40
CA ILE A 119 -17.72 -1.40 -1.11
C ILE A 119 -17.46 -2.50 -2.13
N ILE A 120 -16.33 -2.40 -2.82
CA ILE A 120 -15.92 -3.36 -3.83
C ILE A 120 -14.60 -4.02 -3.39
N THR A 121 -14.65 -5.31 -3.10
CA THR A 121 -13.46 -6.11 -2.81
C THR A 121 -13.07 -6.89 -4.06
N LEU A 122 -11.90 -6.62 -4.63
CA LEU A 122 -11.30 -7.32 -5.78
C LEU A 122 -9.99 -7.98 -5.35
N ASP A 123 -9.94 -9.30 -5.37
CA ASP A 123 -8.86 -10.05 -4.74
C ASP A 123 -8.41 -11.29 -5.55
N GLY A 124 -7.36 -11.96 -5.06
CA GLY A 124 -6.89 -13.24 -5.61
C GLY A 124 -7.69 -14.46 -5.14
N GLY A 125 -8.33 -14.37 -3.97
CA GLY A 125 -9.15 -15.45 -3.44
C GLY A 125 -9.25 -15.43 -1.91
N GLY A 126 -10.45 -15.65 -1.38
CA GLY A 126 -10.68 -15.74 0.06
C GLY A 126 -11.85 -16.66 0.40
N PHE A 127 -11.81 -17.26 1.60
CA PHE A 127 -12.88 -18.11 2.12
C PHE A 127 -13.97 -17.26 2.78
N GLU A 128 -15.23 -17.56 2.44
CA GLU A 128 -16.40 -16.90 3.00
C GLU A 128 -17.21 -17.82 3.95
N ALA A 129 -18.24 -17.26 4.58
CA ALA A 129 -19.06 -17.95 5.59
C ALA A 129 -19.88 -19.14 5.06
N ASP A 130 -20.10 -19.21 3.75
CA ASP A 130 -20.84 -20.27 3.06
C ASP A 130 -19.90 -21.33 2.46
N ASP A 131 -18.66 -21.41 2.95
CA ASP A 131 -17.57 -22.25 2.43
C ASP A 131 -17.17 -21.96 0.96
N SER A 132 -17.70 -20.88 0.37
CA SER A 132 -17.31 -20.47 -0.99
C SER A 132 -15.92 -19.84 -1.01
N VAL A 133 -15.19 -20.07 -2.10
CA VAL A 133 -13.97 -19.35 -2.44
C VAL A 133 -14.32 -18.24 -3.41
N THR A 134 -14.03 -17.01 -3.03
CA THR A 134 -14.48 -15.82 -3.76
C THR A 134 -13.29 -14.97 -4.12
N SER A 135 -13.32 -14.33 -5.29
CA SER A 135 -12.29 -13.39 -5.75
C SER A 135 -12.83 -11.96 -5.81
N PHE A 136 -14.16 -11.81 -5.69
CA PHE A 136 -14.82 -10.55 -5.97
C PHE A 136 -16.15 -10.43 -5.22
N THR A 137 -16.36 -9.34 -4.49
CA THR A 137 -17.60 -9.09 -3.75
C THR A 137 -18.03 -7.63 -3.82
N ILE A 138 -19.34 -7.42 -3.71
CA ILE A 138 -19.96 -6.11 -3.59
C ILE A 138 -20.73 -6.08 -2.27
N SER A 139 -20.44 -5.09 -1.43
CA SER A 139 -21.10 -4.86 -0.14
C SER A 139 -21.57 -3.41 -0.05
N GLU A 140 -22.47 -3.16 0.90
CA GLU A 140 -22.92 -1.83 1.28
C GLU A 140 -22.54 -1.57 2.73
N GLY A 141 -21.85 -0.45 2.97
CA GLY A 141 -21.59 0.06 4.31
C GLY A 141 -22.56 1.19 4.64
N ILE A 142 -23.25 1.11 5.78
CA ILE A 142 -24.10 2.18 6.32
C ILE A 142 -23.88 2.26 7.82
N GLY A 143 -23.50 3.43 8.33
CA GLY A 143 -23.20 3.59 9.75
C GLY A 143 -22.07 2.64 10.17
N ASN A 144 -22.29 1.85 11.22
CA ASN A 144 -21.36 0.84 11.73
C ASN A 144 -21.62 -0.58 11.16
N LYS A 145 -22.49 -0.72 10.15
CA LYS A 145 -22.84 -2.01 9.54
C LYS A 145 -22.32 -2.14 8.11
N ILE A 146 -22.01 -3.37 7.74
CA ILE A 146 -21.64 -3.79 6.38
C ILE A 146 -22.56 -4.94 6.00
N LYS A 147 -23.23 -4.83 4.87
CA LYS A 147 -24.12 -5.85 4.31
C LYS A 147 -23.59 -6.31 2.96
N ARG A 148 -23.39 -7.62 2.79
CA ARG A 148 -23.01 -8.18 1.48
C ARG A 148 -24.20 -8.09 0.53
N ILE A 149 -23.98 -7.53 -0.66
CA ILE A 149 -24.98 -7.44 -1.73
C ILE A 149 -24.83 -8.60 -2.70
N LYS A 150 -23.59 -8.87 -3.13
CA LYS A 150 -23.29 -9.91 -4.10
C LYS A 150 -21.92 -10.52 -3.85
N VAL A 151 -21.87 -11.83 -4.04
CA VAL A 151 -20.65 -12.64 -4.08
C VAL A 151 -20.50 -13.19 -5.49
N PHE A 152 -19.27 -13.11 -6.02
CA PHE A 152 -18.89 -13.74 -7.26
C PHE A 152 -17.83 -14.80 -6.95
N PRO A 153 -18.12 -16.09 -7.19
CA PRO A 153 -17.18 -17.16 -6.91
C PRO A 153 -15.99 -17.07 -7.86
N ILE A 154 -14.85 -17.60 -7.41
CA ILE A 154 -13.61 -17.61 -8.21
C ILE A 154 -13.78 -18.37 -9.55
N SER A 155 -14.72 -19.30 -9.62
CA SER A 155 -15.05 -20.04 -10.85
C SER A 155 -15.78 -19.19 -11.89
N GLU A 156 -16.41 -18.08 -11.49
CA GLU A 156 -17.09 -17.15 -12.40
C GLU A 156 -16.13 -16.06 -12.90
N ILE A 157 -15.32 -15.50 -12.00
CA ILE A 157 -14.34 -14.47 -12.31
C ILE A 157 -13.15 -14.56 -11.36
N ASP A 158 -11.93 -14.37 -11.87
CA ASP A 158 -10.71 -14.37 -11.06
C ASP A 158 -9.74 -13.30 -11.57
N PHE A 159 -9.87 -12.09 -11.02
CA PHE A 159 -9.00 -10.98 -11.38
C PHE A 159 -7.56 -11.19 -10.88
N GLY A 160 -7.40 -11.57 -9.62
CA GLY A 160 -6.07 -11.72 -9.03
C GLY A 160 -5.30 -12.89 -9.66
N GLY A 161 -5.95 -14.03 -9.89
CA GLY A 161 -5.35 -15.16 -10.58
C GLY A 161 -4.99 -14.86 -12.03
N LEU A 162 -5.80 -14.09 -12.75
CA LEU A 162 -5.45 -13.61 -14.10
C LEU A 162 -4.16 -12.78 -14.10
N TRP A 163 -4.05 -11.81 -13.18
CA TRP A 163 -2.87 -10.96 -13.08
C TRP A 163 -1.62 -11.71 -12.63
N ASN A 164 -1.76 -12.63 -11.68
CA ASN A 164 -0.67 -13.48 -11.21
C ASN A 164 -0.18 -14.40 -12.34
N ASP A 165 -1.10 -15.09 -13.01
CA ASP A 165 -0.79 -15.97 -14.14
C ASP A 165 -0.12 -15.21 -15.29
N ALA A 166 -0.63 -14.03 -15.67
CA ALA A 166 -0.01 -13.22 -16.71
C ALA A 166 1.40 -12.77 -16.29
N THR A 167 1.56 -12.25 -15.07
CA THR A 167 2.85 -11.77 -14.55
C THR A 167 3.90 -12.88 -14.59
N LYS A 168 3.54 -14.09 -14.16
CA LYS A 168 4.45 -15.23 -14.13
C LYS A 168 4.67 -15.85 -15.50
N ASN A 169 3.59 -16.21 -16.21
CA ASN A 169 3.66 -17.11 -17.36
C ASN A 169 3.72 -16.37 -18.70
N ILE A 170 3.29 -15.11 -18.77
CA ILE A 170 3.42 -14.27 -19.98
C ILE A 170 4.67 -13.42 -19.89
N PHE A 171 4.92 -12.77 -18.75
CA PHE A 171 6.02 -11.81 -18.60
C PHE A 171 7.27 -12.36 -17.92
N SER A 172 7.24 -13.60 -17.42
CA SER A 172 8.36 -14.23 -16.70
C SER A 172 8.83 -13.44 -15.47
N LEU A 173 7.90 -12.77 -14.79
CA LEU A 173 8.15 -11.97 -13.59
C LEU A 173 7.75 -12.72 -12.31
N SER A 174 8.27 -12.28 -11.17
CA SER A 174 8.00 -12.90 -9.87
C SER A 174 6.62 -12.55 -9.32
N VAL A 175 6.00 -13.52 -8.64
CA VAL A 175 4.65 -13.46 -8.05
C VAL A 175 4.63 -13.92 -6.58
N GLY A 176 5.73 -13.74 -5.86
CA GLY A 176 5.84 -14.26 -4.50
C GLY A 176 7.25 -14.19 -3.89
N PRO A 177 7.46 -14.79 -2.71
CA PRO A 177 8.71 -14.69 -1.98
C PRO A 177 9.90 -15.33 -2.73
N PRO A 178 11.14 -14.85 -2.50
CA PRO A 178 11.51 -13.69 -1.68
C PRO A 178 11.50 -12.37 -2.47
N LYS A 179 11.26 -12.40 -3.79
CA LYS A 179 11.32 -11.23 -4.69
C LYS A 179 10.04 -10.39 -4.66
N GLY A 180 8.97 -10.94 -4.10
CA GLY A 180 7.65 -10.35 -4.04
C GLY A 180 6.96 -10.35 -5.40
N SER A 181 5.73 -9.86 -5.41
CA SER A 181 4.90 -9.78 -6.60
C SER A 181 5.23 -8.58 -7.48
N GLN A 182 5.30 -8.78 -8.80
CA GLN A 182 5.74 -7.80 -9.79
C GLN A 182 4.62 -7.36 -10.76
N GLU A 183 3.34 -7.55 -10.41
CA GLU A 183 2.18 -7.04 -11.17
C GLU A 183 2.29 -5.52 -11.35
N GLY A 184 2.87 -4.81 -10.37
CA GLY A 184 3.13 -3.38 -10.48
C GLY A 184 4.13 -2.99 -11.57
N THR A 185 5.02 -3.91 -11.98
CA THR A 185 5.89 -3.74 -13.15
C THR A 185 5.09 -3.93 -14.44
N VAL A 186 4.22 -4.94 -14.51
CA VAL A 186 3.30 -5.14 -15.64
C VAL A 186 2.38 -3.93 -15.81
N MET A 187 1.82 -3.40 -14.71
CA MET A 187 1.00 -2.19 -14.74
C MET A 187 1.78 -0.95 -15.23
N ALA A 188 3.09 -0.87 -14.98
CA ALA A 188 3.90 0.24 -15.48
C ALA A 188 4.08 0.22 -17.01
N MET A 189 4.02 -0.95 -17.63
CA MET A 189 4.12 -1.11 -19.09
C MET A 189 2.89 -0.53 -19.82
N VAL A 190 1.76 -0.39 -19.14
CA VAL A 190 0.48 0.07 -19.73
C VAL A 190 0.60 1.45 -20.37
N ALA A 191 1.43 2.34 -19.80
CA ALA A 191 1.63 3.69 -20.31
C ALA A 191 2.39 3.75 -21.66
N LEU A 192 2.88 2.61 -22.15
CA LEU A 192 3.76 2.50 -23.32
C LEU A 192 3.19 1.61 -24.44
N GLY A 193 2.00 1.05 -24.27
CA GLY A 193 1.42 0.10 -25.23
C GLY A 193 0.03 0.46 -25.71
N GLU A 194 -0.46 -0.37 -26.63
CA GLU A 194 -1.82 -0.31 -27.17
C GLU A 194 -2.56 -1.62 -26.91
N PRO A 195 -3.89 -1.61 -26.67
CA PRO A 195 -4.66 -2.82 -26.33
C PRO A 195 -4.98 -3.71 -27.56
N LYS A 196 -3.95 -4.19 -28.28
CA LYS A 196 -4.08 -4.95 -29.53
C LYS A 196 -4.60 -6.39 -29.37
N TYR A 197 -4.54 -6.96 -28.17
CA TYR A 197 -4.69 -8.39 -27.93
C TYR A 197 -5.83 -8.77 -26.97
N LEU A 198 -6.86 -7.93 -26.85
CA LEU A 198 -7.99 -8.15 -25.94
C LEU A 198 -8.66 -9.52 -26.14
N ASN A 199 -8.83 -9.94 -27.39
CA ASN A 199 -9.44 -11.23 -27.76
C ASN A 199 -8.56 -12.46 -27.46
N LEU A 200 -7.33 -12.27 -26.97
CA LEU A 200 -6.41 -13.34 -26.61
C LEU A 200 -6.36 -13.62 -25.11
N PHE A 201 -6.97 -12.81 -24.25
CA PHE A 201 -7.04 -13.03 -22.80
C PHE A 201 -8.08 -14.11 -22.46
N ASN A 202 -7.74 -15.35 -22.81
CA ASN A 202 -8.43 -16.58 -22.48
C ASN A 202 -7.40 -17.58 -21.93
N PRO A 203 -7.72 -18.38 -20.89
CA PRO A 203 -6.80 -19.35 -20.30
C PRO A 203 -6.11 -20.30 -21.30
N TYR A 204 -6.76 -20.65 -22.42
CA TYR A 204 -6.17 -21.52 -23.45
C TYR A 204 -5.15 -20.83 -24.38
N ARG A 205 -4.95 -19.51 -24.26
CA ARG A 205 -4.12 -18.71 -25.18
C ARG A 205 -2.86 -18.12 -24.51
N ARG A 206 -2.54 -18.55 -23.29
CA ARG A 206 -1.38 -18.07 -22.50
C ARG A 206 -0.05 -18.22 -23.24
N SER A 207 0.21 -19.40 -23.82
CA SER A 207 1.44 -19.66 -24.58
C SER A 207 1.60 -18.72 -25.78
N LYS A 208 0.50 -18.44 -26.48
CA LYS A 208 0.48 -17.49 -27.60
C LYS A 208 0.81 -16.07 -27.14
N LEU A 209 0.21 -15.61 -26.03
CA LEU A 209 0.51 -14.29 -25.46
C LEU A 209 1.96 -14.18 -24.98
N HIS A 210 2.52 -15.23 -24.39
CA HIS A 210 3.92 -15.29 -24.02
C HIS A 210 4.85 -15.15 -25.24
N SER A 211 4.59 -15.90 -26.31
CA SER A 211 5.38 -15.78 -27.54
C SER A 211 5.31 -14.37 -28.12
N ILE A 212 4.12 -13.75 -28.14
CA ILE A 212 3.95 -12.37 -28.61
C ILE A 212 4.75 -11.39 -27.75
N ALA A 213 4.66 -11.50 -26.42
CA ALA A 213 5.37 -10.63 -25.48
C ALA A 213 6.90 -10.72 -25.58
N ASN A 214 7.43 -11.79 -26.19
CA ASN A 214 8.86 -11.99 -26.45
C ASN A 214 9.31 -11.57 -27.86
N LEU A 215 8.40 -11.17 -28.76
CA LEU A 215 8.77 -10.71 -30.11
C LEU A 215 9.52 -9.37 -30.08
N SER A 216 9.10 -8.45 -29.22
CA SER A 216 9.75 -7.15 -29.02
C SER A 216 9.31 -6.50 -27.71
N GLU A 217 10.02 -5.45 -27.27
CA GLU A 217 9.61 -4.66 -26.09
C GLU A 217 8.24 -4.00 -26.31
N GLN A 218 7.98 -3.47 -27.51
CA GLN A 218 6.69 -2.86 -27.82
C GLN A 218 5.54 -3.87 -27.77
N GLU A 219 5.75 -5.10 -28.25
CA GLU A 219 4.71 -6.13 -28.15
C GLU A 219 4.46 -6.58 -26.71
N LYS A 220 5.49 -6.61 -25.88
CA LYS A 220 5.34 -6.79 -24.43
C LYS A 220 4.43 -5.72 -23.83
N PHE A 221 4.64 -4.45 -24.19
CA PHE A 221 3.81 -3.34 -23.73
C PHE A 221 2.37 -3.43 -24.25
N ASN A 222 2.17 -3.84 -25.51
CA ASN A 222 0.84 -4.06 -26.08
C ASN A 222 0.09 -5.18 -25.35
N VAL A 223 0.77 -6.29 -25.01
CA VAL A 223 0.18 -7.39 -24.23
C VAL A 223 -0.19 -6.92 -22.82
N ALA A 224 0.68 -6.17 -22.13
CA ALA A 224 0.37 -5.62 -20.80
C ALA A 224 -0.81 -4.63 -20.82
N THR A 225 -0.86 -3.77 -21.84
CA THR A 225 -1.97 -2.81 -22.04
C THR A 225 -3.27 -3.53 -22.34
N SER A 226 -3.21 -4.62 -23.11
CA SER A 226 -4.36 -5.48 -23.39
C SER A 226 -4.87 -6.20 -22.13
N LEU A 227 -3.97 -6.69 -21.26
CA LEU A 227 -4.34 -7.27 -19.96
C LEU A 227 -5.08 -6.25 -19.09
N GLN A 228 -4.53 -5.04 -18.98
CA GLN A 228 -5.14 -3.96 -18.22
C GLN A 228 -6.53 -3.63 -18.78
N LYS A 229 -6.65 -3.40 -20.09
CA LYS A 229 -7.92 -3.03 -20.71
C LYS A 229 -8.97 -4.16 -20.61
N PHE A 230 -8.57 -5.42 -20.77
CA PHE A 230 -9.45 -6.57 -20.52
C PHE A 230 -9.96 -6.60 -19.07
N THR A 231 -9.07 -6.32 -18.10
CA THR A 231 -9.43 -6.21 -16.68
C THR A 231 -10.45 -5.10 -16.45
N GLU A 232 -10.22 -3.92 -17.02
CA GLU A 232 -11.12 -2.76 -16.91
C GLU A 232 -12.50 -3.02 -17.52
N ASP A 233 -12.55 -3.61 -18.72
CA ASP A 233 -13.82 -3.95 -19.39
C ASP A 233 -14.60 -5.01 -18.62
N THR A 234 -13.90 -6.03 -18.12
CA THR A 234 -14.51 -7.07 -17.29
C THR A 234 -15.03 -6.48 -15.99
N PHE A 235 -14.24 -5.65 -15.30
CA PHE A 235 -14.68 -4.94 -14.11
C PHE A 235 -15.96 -4.15 -14.37
N LEU A 236 -15.98 -3.30 -15.41
CA LEU A 236 -17.13 -2.48 -15.78
C LEU A 236 -18.38 -3.32 -16.04
N ASN A 237 -18.26 -4.45 -16.74
CA ASN A 237 -19.38 -5.36 -17.02
C ASN A 237 -20.03 -5.88 -15.73
N TYR A 238 -19.23 -6.21 -14.72
CA TYR A 238 -19.72 -6.74 -13.46
C TYR A 238 -20.27 -5.65 -12.52
N VAL A 239 -19.62 -4.49 -12.41
CA VAL A 239 -19.96 -3.48 -11.40
C VAL A 239 -20.99 -2.44 -11.85
N SER A 240 -21.07 -2.15 -13.15
CA SER A 240 -21.79 -0.97 -13.64
C SER A 240 -23.25 -0.94 -13.17
N LYS A 241 -23.93 -2.09 -13.20
CA LYS A 241 -25.33 -2.18 -12.76
C LYS A 241 -25.50 -1.90 -11.27
N TYR A 242 -24.55 -2.31 -10.44
CA TYR A 242 -24.62 -2.11 -8.98
C TYR A 242 -24.30 -0.67 -8.63
N ILE A 243 -23.25 -0.09 -9.21
CA ILE A 243 -22.89 1.31 -8.98
C ILE A 243 -24.05 2.22 -9.39
N LYS A 244 -24.60 2.05 -10.60
CA LYS A 244 -25.73 2.86 -11.12
C LYS A 244 -26.99 2.72 -10.27
N LYS A 245 -27.32 1.52 -9.77
CA LYS A 245 -28.52 1.28 -8.96
C LYS A 245 -28.38 1.69 -7.50
N SER A 246 -27.16 1.77 -6.97
CA SER A 246 -26.93 1.96 -5.54
C SER A 246 -27.27 3.37 -5.03
N GLY A 247 -27.22 4.38 -5.89
CA GLY A 247 -27.36 5.78 -5.49
C GLY A 247 -26.29 6.28 -4.52
N HIS A 248 -25.18 5.55 -4.33
CA HIS A 248 -24.05 6.01 -3.53
C HIS A 248 -23.17 6.97 -4.34
N GLU A 249 -22.72 8.04 -3.70
CA GLU A 249 -21.71 8.97 -4.23
C GLU A 249 -20.30 8.64 -3.74
N ASN A 250 -20.20 7.71 -2.78
CA ASN A 250 -18.96 7.25 -2.18
C ASN A 250 -18.74 5.77 -2.49
N ILE A 251 -17.50 5.43 -2.81
CA ILE A 251 -17.10 4.05 -3.07
C ILE A 251 -15.80 3.71 -2.36
N CYS A 252 -15.76 2.53 -1.75
CA CYS A 252 -14.59 1.98 -1.10
C CYS A 252 -14.07 0.79 -1.90
N PHE A 253 -12.75 0.66 -2.00
CA PHE A 253 -12.06 -0.44 -2.66
C PHE A 253 -11.11 -1.17 -1.69
N SER A 254 -11.08 -2.50 -1.81
CA SER A 254 -10.20 -3.40 -1.05
C SER A 254 -9.88 -4.66 -1.87
N GLY A 255 -9.09 -5.58 -1.32
CA GLY A 255 -8.50 -6.73 -2.00
C GLY A 255 -7.26 -6.36 -2.82
N GLY A 256 -6.38 -7.34 -3.08
CA GLY A 256 -5.06 -7.10 -3.67
C GLY A 256 -5.08 -6.46 -5.07
N VAL A 257 -6.13 -6.72 -5.86
CA VAL A 257 -6.30 -6.14 -7.20
C VAL A 257 -6.60 -4.63 -7.13
N SER A 258 -7.10 -4.14 -6.00
CA SER A 258 -7.30 -2.70 -5.76
C SER A 258 -6.00 -1.90 -5.65
N LEU A 259 -4.83 -2.55 -5.65
CA LEU A 259 -3.54 -1.88 -5.89
C LEU A 259 -3.35 -1.40 -7.35
N ASN A 260 -4.28 -1.73 -8.24
CA ASN A 260 -4.29 -1.29 -9.63
C ASN A 260 -4.66 0.20 -9.74
N SER A 261 -3.65 1.06 -9.54
CA SER A 261 -3.84 2.52 -9.53
C SER A 261 -4.28 3.08 -10.89
N VAL A 262 -4.02 2.38 -11.99
CA VAL A 262 -4.46 2.77 -13.33
C VAL A 262 -5.98 2.64 -13.46
N MET A 263 -6.54 1.51 -13.03
CA MET A 263 -7.98 1.28 -13.05
C MET A 263 -8.70 2.23 -12.08
N LEU A 264 -8.21 2.34 -10.84
CA LEU A 264 -8.87 3.20 -9.84
C LEU A 264 -8.84 4.69 -10.22
N GLY A 265 -7.79 5.16 -10.91
CA GLY A 265 -7.70 6.53 -11.40
C GLY A 265 -8.75 6.90 -12.45
N LYS A 266 -9.35 5.92 -13.14
CA LYS A 266 -10.37 6.12 -14.17
C LYS A 266 -11.81 6.11 -13.64
N LEU A 267 -12.02 5.80 -12.35
CA LEU A 267 -13.36 5.59 -11.80
C LEU A 267 -14.29 6.79 -11.95
N LYS A 268 -13.82 8.01 -11.65
CA LYS A 268 -14.63 9.22 -11.80
C LYS A 268 -15.04 9.48 -13.25
N SER A 269 -14.20 9.10 -14.21
CA SER A 269 -14.52 9.21 -15.64
C SER A 269 -15.59 8.18 -16.07
N TRP A 270 -15.53 6.96 -15.55
CA TRP A 270 -16.54 5.93 -15.84
C TRP A 270 -17.87 6.16 -15.12
N PHE A 271 -17.82 6.73 -13.92
CA PHE A 271 -18.98 6.94 -13.06
C PHE A 271 -19.01 8.37 -12.50
N PRO A 272 -19.45 9.37 -13.29
CA PRO A 272 -19.48 10.78 -12.85
C PRO A 272 -20.31 11.05 -11.60
N GLN A 273 -21.24 10.16 -11.24
CA GLN A 273 -22.01 10.25 -9.99
C GLN A 273 -21.18 9.94 -8.73
N ILE A 274 -20.02 9.31 -8.87
CA ILE A 274 -19.12 9.01 -7.76
C ILE A 274 -18.26 10.24 -7.46
N LYS A 275 -18.48 10.85 -6.31
CA LYS A 275 -17.75 12.02 -5.83
C LYS A 275 -16.45 11.63 -5.12
N ASN A 276 -16.51 10.60 -4.29
CA ASN A 276 -15.38 10.18 -3.44
C ASN A 276 -15.04 8.70 -3.64
N VAL A 277 -13.76 8.43 -3.81
CA VAL A 277 -13.19 7.08 -3.91
C VAL A 277 -12.20 6.90 -2.77
N PHE A 278 -12.32 5.81 -2.02
CA PHE A 278 -11.40 5.45 -0.96
C PHE A 278 -10.80 4.08 -1.23
N CYS A 279 -9.48 3.96 -1.08
CA CYS A 279 -8.75 2.68 -1.09
C CYS A 279 -7.70 2.78 0.01
N ASP A 280 -7.79 1.89 0.99
CA ASP A 280 -6.90 1.83 2.15
C ASP A 280 -5.43 1.64 1.72
N PRO A 281 -4.40 2.09 2.46
CA PRO A 281 -3.00 1.86 2.11
C PRO A 281 -2.60 0.36 2.10
N VAL A 282 -3.34 -0.49 2.82
CA VAL A 282 -3.17 -1.94 2.84
C VAL A 282 -4.45 -2.64 2.36
N PRO A 283 -4.82 -2.50 1.07
CA PRO A 283 -6.03 -3.14 0.56
C PRO A 283 -5.85 -4.65 0.36
N TYR A 284 -4.62 -5.17 0.39
CA TYR A 284 -4.28 -6.59 0.28
C TYR A 284 -4.26 -7.26 1.66
N ASP A 285 -3.95 -8.57 1.71
CA ASP A 285 -4.16 -9.45 2.85
C ASP A 285 -3.55 -8.99 4.19
N ALA A 286 -2.45 -8.23 4.20
CA ALA A 286 -1.95 -7.63 5.44
C ALA A 286 -3.03 -6.79 6.15
N GLY A 287 -3.88 -6.11 5.38
CA GLY A 287 -5.01 -5.33 5.87
C GLY A 287 -6.14 -6.15 6.51
N LEU A 288 -6.14 -7.48 6.38
CA LEU A 288 -7.11 -8.35 7.08
C LEU A 288 -6.94 -8.30 8.60
N ALA A 289 -5.72 -8.06 9.08
CA ALA A 289 -5.47 -7.82 10.50
C ALA A 289 -6.31 -6.63 10.99
N LEU A 290 -6.22 -5.48 10.31
CA LEU A 290 -7.01 -4.28 10.61
C LEU A 290 -8.50 -4.50 10.37
N GLY A 291 -8.85 -5.11 9.24
CA GLY A 291 -10.23 -5.36 8.83
C GLY A 291 -11.02 -6.22 9.82
N SER A 292 -10.43 -7.31 10.30
CA SER A 292 -11.05 -8.21 11.28
C SER A 292 -11.28 -7.52 12.64
N ALA A 293 -10.31 -6.74 13.11
CA ALA A 293 -10.42 -6.01 14.37
C ALA A 293 -11.46 -4.87 14.28
N ARG A 294 -11.48 -4.12 13.18
CA ARG A 294 -12.47 -3.08 12.90
C ARG A 294 -13.87 -3.66 12.74
N TYR A 295 -14.00 -4.82 12.11
CA TYR A 295 -15.27 -5.52 11.98
C TYR A 295 -15.83 -5.94 13.35
N LEU A 296 -15.01 -6.54 14.22
CA LEU A 296 -15.41 -6.83 15.59
C LEU A 296 -15.87 -5.56 16.32
N TRP A 297 -15.06 -4.51 16.30
CA TRP A 297 -15.35 -3.27 17.02
C TRP A 297 -16.66 -2.60 16.56
N HIS A 298 -16.80 -2.33 15.26
CA HIS A 298 -17.94 -1.57 14.75
C HIS A 298 -19.18 -2.43 14.52
N HIS A 299 -19.02 -3.61 13.91
CA HIS A 299 -20.14 -4.39 13.42
C HIS A 299 -20.72 -5.30 14.49
N VAL A 300 -19.86 -6.01 15.23
CA VAL A 300 -20.27 -7.04 16.19
C VAL A 300 -20.53 -6.45 17.57
N LEU A 301 -19.61 -5.62 18.08
CA LEU A 301 -19.76 -4.93 19.37
C LEU A 301 -20.62 -3.65 19.27
N GLU A 302 -21.03 -3.28 18.06
CA GLU A 302 -21.90 -2.15 17.74
C GLU A 302 -21.37 -0.78 18.20
N TYR A 303 -20.06 -0.67 18.46
CA TYR A 303 -19.46 0.62 18.82
C TYR A 303 -19.53 1.61 17.64
N PRO A 304 -19.64 2.92 17.95
CA PRO A 304 -19.74 3.94 16.92
C PRO A 304 -18.50 3.98 16.04
N ARG A 305 -18.66 4.54 14.84
CA ARG A 305 -17.54 4.77 13.93
C ARG A 305 -16.68 5.94 14.36
N ILE A 306 -15.38 5.79 14.13
CA ILE A 306 -14.37 6.83 14.35
C ILE A 306 -14.01 7.39 12.98
N LYS A 307 -14.54 8.58 12.66
CA LYS A 307 -14.47 9.17 11.30
C LYS A 307 -13.49 10.34 11.19
N ASP A 308 -12.87 10.75 12.29
CA ASP A 308 -11.87 11.82 12.26
C ASP A 308 -10.67 11.36 11.44
N ILE A 309 -10.27 12.20 10.48
CA ILE A 309 -9.13 11.96 9.58
C ILE A 309 -7.83 11.69 10.36
N LYS A 310 -7.69 12.21 11.59
CA LYS A 310 -6.55 11.92 12.48
C LYS A 310 -6.39 10.43 12.80
N ASN A 311 -7.44 9.63 12.62
CA ASN A 311 -7.43 8.18 12.84
C ASN A 311 -7.28 7.36 11.54
N MET A 312 -6.98 8.03 10.42
CA MET A 312 -6.70 7.43 9.13
C MET A 312 -5.21 7.51 8.68
N PRO A 313 -4.19 7.69 9.56
CA PRO A 313 -2.82 7.80 9.09
C PRO A 313 -2.33 6.43 8.59
N PRO A 314 -1.50 6.40 7.54
CA PRO A 314 -0.82 5.17 7.16
C PRO A 314 0.33 4.84 8.12
N TYR A 315 0.73 5.76 9.00
CA TYR A 315 1.95 5.73 9.81
C TYR A 315 1.82 4.91 11.10
N LEU A 316 1.33 3.68 10.98
CA LEU A 316 1.03 2.78 12.11
C LEU A 316 2.21 1.90 12.54
N GLY A 317 3.38 2.04 11.92
CA GLY A 317 4.57 1.30 12.34
C GLY A 317 5.29 1.91 13.55
N LYS A 318 6.39 1.29 13.96
CA LYS A 318 7.13 1.68 15.16
C LYS A 318 7.79 3.06 15.03
N ILE A 319 7.66 3.88 16.08
CA ILE A 319 8.42 5.12 16.24
C ILE A 319 9.73 4.82 16.97
N TYR A 320 10.85 5.29 16.40
CA TYR A 320 12.18 5.09 16.95
C TYR A 320 12.65 6.33 17.73
N LEU A 321 13.20 6.10 18.91
CA LEU A 321 13.68 7.15 19.78
C LEU A 321 15.08 7.60 19.32
N LYS A 322 15.47 8.81 19.74
CA LYS A 322 16.80 9.36 19.46
C LYS A 322 17.94 8.41 19.87
N LYS A 323 17.74 7.65 20.96
CA LYS A 323 18.70 6.65 21.44
C LYS A 323 18.88 5.50 20.47
N ASP A 324 17.81 5.06 19.80
CA ASP A 324 17.83 3.94 18.86
C ASP A 324 18.63 4.36 17.60
N ILE A 325 18.33 5.54 17.07
CA ILE A 325 19.06 6.11 15.92
C ILE A 325 20.53 6.36 16.25
N LYS A 326 20.84 6.91 17.43
CA LYS A 326 22.23 7.09 17.87
C LYS A 326 22.97 5.76 18.00
N SER A 327 22.30 4.73 18.53
CA SER A 327 22.87 3.38 18.64
C SER A 327 23.19 2.81 17.26
N ALA A 328 22.24 2.90 16.33
CA ALA A 328 22.42 2.47 14.94
C ALA A 328 23.60 3.20 14.29
N CYS A 329 23.65 4.54 14.38
CA CYS A 329 24.76 5.33 13.82
C CYS A 329 26.12 4.96 14.42
N LYS A 330 26.18 4.68 15.74
CA LYS A 330 27.42 4.29 16.41
C LYS A 330 28.00 2.98 15.86
N SER A 331 27.15 2.02 15.50
CA SER A 331 27.56 0.75 14.87
C SER A 331 28.23 0.95 13.50
N TYR A 332 28.05 2.11 12.86
CA TYR A 332 28.61 2.44 11.56
C TYR A 332 29.55 3.67 11.61
N ILE A 333 30.06 4.06 12.79
CA ILE A 333 30.81 5.32 12.98
C ILE A 333 32.04 5.46 12.06
N ASN A 334 32.66 4.35 11.66
CA ASN A 334 33.80 4.33 10.74
C ASN A 334 33.42 4.45 9.25
N LYS A 335 32.12 4.47 8.92
CA LYS A 335 31.59 4.54 7.55
C LYS A 335 30.73 5.78 7.30
N ILE A 336 30.27 6.45 8.35
CA ILE A 336 29.35 7.58 8.23
C ILE A 336 29.79 8.78 9.08
N LYS A 337 29.40 9.97 8.63
CA LYS A 337 29.46 11.20 9.40
C LYS A 337 28.03 11.68 9.68
N VAL A 338 27.75 12.04 10.93
CA VAL A 338 26.44 12.55 11.35
C VAL A 338 26.55 14.03 11.69
N LYS A 339 25.65 14.85 11.13
CA LYS A 339 25.55 16.29 11.40
C LYS A 339 24.13 16.64 11.83
N LYS A 340 24.00 17.60 12.74
CA LYS A 340 22.70 18.20 13.08
C LYS A 340 22.39 19.28 12.04
N VAL A 341 21.23 19.20 11.41
CA VAL A 341 20.73 20.18 10.41
C VAL A 341 19.24 20.43 10.66
N ASP A 342 18.70 21.43 9.95
CA ASP A 342 17.27 21.67 9.82
C ASP A 342 16.74 21.19 8.45
N ASP A 343 15.43 21.24 8.27
CA ASP A 343 14.78 20.87 7.01
C ASP A 343 15.17 21.80 5.86
N ASP A 344 15.44 23.09 6.12
CA ASP A 344 15.80 24.06 5.09
C ASP A 344 17.12 23.67 4.39
N LYS A 345 18.09 23.17 5.17
CA LYS A 345 19.32 22.61 4.60
C LYS A 345 19.03 21.40 3.70
N VAL A 346 18.11 20.52 4.09
CA VAL A 346 17.77 19.31 3.31
C VAL A 346 17.02 19.66 2.04
N VAL A 347 16.06 20.59 2.11
CA VAL A 347 15.37 21.12 0.93
C VAL A 347 16.38 21.72 -0.06
N LYS A 348 17.39 22.46 0.43
CA LYS A 348 18.45 22.99 -0.43
C LYS A 348 19.30 21.90 -1.07
N LEU A 349 19.60 20.80 -0.36
CA LEU A 349 20.30 19.66 -0.96
C LEU A 349 19.49 19.03 -2.11
N ILE A 350 18.17 18.90 -1.95
CA ILE A 350 17.29 18.41 -3.02
C ILE A 350 17.29 19.36 -4.21
N ASP A 351 17.22 20.68 -3.99
CA ASP A 351 17.32 21.71 -5.03
C ASP A 351 18.67 21.65 -5.78
N ASP A 352 19.75 21.35 -5.05
CA ASP A 352 21.09 21.07 -5.58
C ASP A 352 21.22 19.66 -6.22
N GLN A 353 20.09 19.06 -6.64
CA GLN A 353 19.98 17.79 -7.35
C GLN A 353 20.48 16.56 -6.56
N LYS A 354 20.51 16.64 -5.22
CA LYS A 354 20.88 15.49 -4.38
C LYS A 354 19.67 14.60 -4.12
N ILE A 355 19.92 13.30 -4.10
CA ILE A 355 18.95 12.28 -3.68
C ILE A 355 19.07 12.10 -2.18
N VAL A 356 17.99 12.38 -1.46
CA VAL A 356 17.95 12.28 0.00
C VAL A 356 16.96 11.20 0.41
N SER A 357 17.43 10.20 1.16
CA SER A 357 16.51 9.31 1.87
C SER A 357 16.10 9.92 3.21
N VAL A 358 14.84 9.75 3.59
CA VAL A 358 14.27 10.28 4.82
C VAL A 358 13.72 9.15 5.67
N PHE A 359 13.92 9.30 6.98
CA PHE A 359 13.46 8.36 8.00
C PHE A 359 12.92 9.14 9.21
N GLY A 360 11.71 8.84 9.64
CA GLY A 360 11.16 9.39 10.89
C GLY A 360 9.70 9.03 11.08
N GLY A 361 9.13 9.34 12.23
CA GLY A 361 7.80 8.91 12.65
C GLY A 361 7.59 7.39 12.59
N GLY A 362 6.33 6.97 12.69
CA GLY A 362 5.92 5.59 12.45
C GLY A 362 6.06 5.25 10.97
N SER A 363 6.51 4.04 10.62
CA SER A 363 6.56 3.62 9.22
C SER A 363 5.16 3.51 8.63
N GLU A 364 5.08 3.71 7.32
CA GLU A 364 3.86 3.48 6.55
C GLU A 364 3.50 2.00 6.54
N SER A 365 2.24 1.71 6.83
CA SER A 365 1.58 0.47 6.42
C SER A 365 1.43 0.45 4.91
N GLY A 366 1.65 -0.70 4.29
CA GLY A 366 1.47 -0.86 2.87
C GLY A 366 2.76 -0.81 2.06
N ARG A 367 2.65 -1.12 0.77
CA ARG A 367 3.77 -1.25 -0.18
C ARG A 367 4.24 0.08 -0.77
N ARG A 368 3.84 1.22 -0.20
CA ARG A 368 4.14 2.57 -0.68
C ARG A 368 4.80 3.35 0.43
N ALA A 369 5.92 4.01 0.13
CA ALA A 369 6.44 5.04 1.02
C ALA A 369 5.69 6.34 0.78
N LEU A 370 5.32 7.02 1.86
CA LEU A 370 4.43 8.16 1.92
C LEU A 370 5.05 9.31 2.74
N GLY A 371 6.39 9.36 2.81
CA GLY A 371 7.15 10.44 3.42
C GLY A 371 7.97 10.05 4.65
N ASN A 372 7.69 8.90 5.29
CA ASN A 372 8.36 8.48 6.53
C ASN A 372 9.49 7.47 6.30
N ARG A 373 9.43 6.67 5.23
CA ARG A 373 10.50 5.76 4.78
C ARG A 373 10.73 5.94 3.27
N SER A 374 11.10 7.15 2.89
CA SER A 374 11.08 7.63 1.51
C SER A 374 12.45 8.00 0.97
N ILE A 375 12.60 7.96 -0.36
CA ILE A 375 13.66 8.65 -1.10
C ILE A 375 13.01 9.82 -1.80
N LEU A 376 13.52 11.01 -1.52
CA LEU A 376 13.05 12.28 -2.06
C LEU A 376 14.07 12.83 -3.05
N ALA A 377 13.57 13.42 -4.14
CA ALA A 377 14.39 14.07 -5.16
C ALA A 377 13.62 15.20 -5.86
N ASP A 378 14.36 16.04 -6.57
CA ASP A 378 13.80 17.13 -7.38
C ASP A 378 13.07 16.55 -8.61
N PRO A 379 11.76 16.80 -8.76
CA PRO A 379 11.01 16.30 -9.91
C PRO A 379 11.22 17.11 -11.20
N ARG A 380 11.82 18.30 -11.14
CA ARG A 380 11.99 19.23 -12.27
C ARG A 380 13.04 18.75 -13.28
N ASN A 381 14.00 17.95 -12.82
CA ASN A 381 15.07 17.43 -13.67
C ASN A 381 14.60 16.22 -14.50
N PRO A 382 14.59 16.29 -15.84
CA PRO A 382 14.12 15.21 -16.70
C PRO A 382 14.97 13.92 -16.57
N GLU A 383 16.24 14.03 -16.17
CA GLU A 383 17.13 12.89 -15.99
C GLU A 383 16.99 12.24 -14.60
N MET A 384 16.26 12.85 -13.66
CA MET A 384 16.21 12.35 -12.27
C MET A 384 15.68 10.92 -12.17
N LYS A 385 14.74 10.54 -13.05
CA LYS A 385 14.25 9.15 -13.13
C LYS A 385 15.38 8.17 -13.45
N LYS A 386 16.22 8.51 -14.43
CA LYS A 386 17.37 7.72 -14.85
C LYS A 386 18.40 7.66 -13.72
N ILE A 387 18.74 8.81 -13.14
CA ILE A 387 19.72 8.92 -12.05
C ILE A 387 19.32 8.05 -10.85
N ILE A 388 18.06 8.09 -10.39
CA ILE A 388 17.61 7.26 -9.27
C ILE A 388 17.64 5.76 -9.63
N ASN A 389 17.26 5.40 -10.86
CA ASN A 389 17.32 4.01 -11.30
C ASN A 389 18.77 3.50 -11.36
N GLU A 390 19.73 4.31 -11.81
CA GLU A 390 21.16 3.95 -11.87
C GLU A 390 21.82 3.92 -10.49
N LYS A 391 21.52 4.90 -9.62
CA LYS A 391 22.17 5.05 -8.32
C LYS A 391 21.60 4.16 -7.22
N VAL A 392 20.32 3.79 -7.31
CA VAL A 392 19.58 3.21 -6.17
C VAL A 392 18.71 2.03 -6.54
N LYS A 393 17.86 2.14 -7.58
CA LYS A 393 16.77 1.17 -7.78
C LYS A 393 17.11 -0.01 -8.65
N HIS A 394 18.07 0.14 -9.57
CA HIS A 394 18.54 -0.88 -10.49
C HIS A 394 17.39 -1.65 -11.19
N ARG A 395 16.33 -0.92 -11.55
CA ARG A 395 15.08 -1.47 -12.12
C ARG A 395 14.83 -0.96 -13.52
N GLU A 396 13.81 -1.51 -14.16
CA GLU A 396 13.46 -1.24 -15.55
C GLU A 396 13.20 0.26 -15.81
N TRP A 397 13.73 0.78 -16.91
CA TRP A 397 13.73 2.20 -17.27
C TRP A 397 12.33 2.82 -17.33
N PHE A 398 11.31 2.03 -17.65
CA PHE A 398 9.94 2.51 -17.77
C PHE A 398 9.23 2.69 -16.42
N ARG A 399 9.69 2.05 -15.33
CA ARG A 399 8.97 2.09 -14.05
C ARG A 399 8.87 3.52 -13.50
N PRO A 400 7.65 4.00 -13.19
CA PRO A 400 7.47 5.39 -12.80
C PRO A 400 7.86 5.67 -11.34
N PHE A 401 8.06 6.97 -11.06
CA PHE A 401 8.10 7.54 -9.71
C PHE A 401 6.82 8.36 -9.46
N ALA A 402 6.53 8.63 -8.19
CA ALA A 402 5.26 9.22 -7.79
C ALA A 402 5.42 10.69 -7.37
N PRO A 403 4.48 11.57 -7.76
CA PRO A 403 4.41 12.93 -7.23
C PRO A 403 3.77 12.95 -5.84
N SER A 404 4.47 13.51 -4.85
CA SER A 404 3.87 14.00 -3.60
C SER A 404 3.56 15.48 -3.74
N ILE A 405 2.30 15.89 -3.53
CA ILE A 405 1.84 17.27 -3.67
C ILE A 405 1.02 17.69 -2.46
N LEU A 406 1.06 18.98 -2.10
CA LEU A 406 0.09 19.56 -1.14
C LEU A 406 -1.35 19.34 -1.63
N GLU A 407 -2.24 18.86 -0.76
CA GLU A 407 -3.63 18.52 -1.12
C GLU A 407 -4.36 19.71 -1.75
N GLU A 408 -4.16 20.93 -1.22
CA GLU A 408 -4.77 22.15 -1.70
C GLU A 408 -4.29 22.61 -3.10
N LYS A 409 -3.21 22.02 -3.63
CA LYS A 409 -2.65 22.36 -4.95
C LYS A 409 -3.04 21.38 -6.05
N VAL A 410 -3.76 20.29 -5.73
CA VAL A 410 -4.08 19.22 -6.69
C VAL A 410 -4.80 19.74 -7.93
N THR A 411 -5.81 20.59 -7.75
CA THR A 411 -6.63 21.15 -8.84
C THR A 411 -5.84 22.06 -9.78
N ASP A 412 -4.68 22.57 -9.37
CA ASP A 412 -3.83 23.41 -10.22
C ASP A 412 -2.97 22.56 -11.17
N TRP A 413 -2.73 21.29 -10.82
CA TRP A 413 -1.76 20.41 -11.48
C TRP A 413 -2.39 19.22 -12.21
N PHE A 414 -3.53 18.72 -11.75
CA PHE A 414 -4.20 17.54 -12.27
C PHE A 414 -5.57 17.89 -12.87
N GLU A 415 -6.02 17.07 -13.83
CA GLU A 415 -7.32 17.22 -14.49
C GLU A 415 -8.48 16.92 -13.53
N ASP A 416 -8.30 15.95 -12.63
CA ASP A 416 -9.28 15.52 -11.65
C ASP A 416 -8.83 15.83 -10.21
N ASN A 417 -9.78 16.28 -9.39
CA ASN A 417 -9.54 16.47 -7.96
C ASN A 417 -9.70 15.13 -7.21
N TYR A 418 -8.60 14.40 -7.02
CA TYR A 418 -8.53 13.22 -6.17
C TYR A 418 -7.82 13.54 -4.86
N LYS A 419 -8.44 13.11 -3.74
CA LYS A 419 -7.73 12.94 -2.48
C LYS A 419 -7.07 11.56 -2.49
N SER A 420 -5.74 11.52 -2.46
CA SER A 420 -4.95 10.31 -2.65
C SER A 420 -3.80 10.24 -1.63
N PRO A 421 -4.09 10.19 -0.32
CA PRO A 421 -3.02 10.20 0.69
C PRO A 421 -2.08 8.99 0.61
N TYR A 422 -2.50 7.92 -0.08
CA TYR A 422 -1.82 6.62 -0.08
C TYR A 422 -1.23 6.19 -1.44
N MET A 423 -1.14 7.09 -2.43
CA MET A 423 -0.71 6.74 -3.80
C MET A 423 -1.62 5.72 -4.51
N SER A 424 -2.93 5.79 -4.27
CA SER A 424 -3.89 4.79 -4.76
C SER A 424 -4.36 5.04 -6.19
N PHE A 425 -4.16 6.25 -6.74
CA PHE A 425 -4.72 6.66 -8.03
C PHE A 425 -3.64 7.17 -9.00
N ALA A 426 -3.61 6.65 -10.22
CA ALA A 426 -2.87 7.23 -11.33
C ALA A 426 -3.79 8.19 -12.10
N VAL A 427 -3.50 9.49 -12.02
CA VAL A 427 -4.38 10.56 -12.50
C VAL A 427 -3.66 11.43 -13.51
N LYS A 428 -4.38 12.05 -14.44
CA LYS A 428 -3.80 12.86 -15.52
C LYS A 428 -3.33 14.21 -15.02
N PHE A 429 -2.08 14.56 -15.35
CA PHE A 429 -1.61 15.93 -15.23
C PHE A 429 -2.24 16.82 -16.31
N LYS A 430 -2.55 18.06 -15.94
CA LYS A 430 -2.85 19.10 -16.92
C LYS A 430 -1.67 19.26 -17.88
N LYS A 431 -1.97 19.37 -19.18
CA LYS A 431 -0.97 19.28 -20.25
C LYS A 431 0.15 20.32 -20.10
N GLU A 432 -0.19 21.54 -19.72
CA GLU A 432 0.70 22.68 -19.53
C GLU A 432 1.61 22.58 -18.28
N LYS A 433 1.31 21.67 -17.36
CA LYS A 433 2.08 21.48 -16.12
C LYS A 433 3.14 20.38 -16.22
N ARG A 434 2.98 19.45 -17.17
CA ARG A 434 3.82 18.24 -17.30
C ARG A 434 5.32 18.53 -17.39
N ASN A 435 5.69 19.52 -18.18
CA ASN A 435 7.10 19.86 -18.42
C ASN A 435 7.79 20.51 -17.20
N GLN A 436 7.03 20.91 -16.17
CA GLN A 436 7.59 21.51 -14.96
C GLN A 436 8.12 20.45 -13.98
N VAL A 437 7.61 19.22 -14.06
CA VAL A 437 7.95 18.11 -13.15
C VAL A 437 8.15 16.78 -13.88
N PRO A 438 8.96 16.74 -14.95
CA PRO A 438 9.05 15.60 -15.87
C PRO A 438 9.41 14.27 -15.19
N ALA A 439 10.13 14.27 -14.07
CA ALA A 439 10.58 13.03 -13.43
C ALA A 439 9.45 12.20 -12.78
N VAL A 440 8.29 12.80 -12.55
CA VAL A 440 7.11 12.17 -11.92
C VAL A 440 5.91 12.05 -12.86
N VAL A 441 6.07 12.46 -14.12
CA VAL A 441 5.05 12.31 -15.18
C VAL A 441 5.31 10.98 -15.90
N HIS A 442 4.30 10.13 -15.98
CA HIS A 442 4.33 8.89 -16.74
C HIS A 442 4.25 9.17 -18.26
N TYR A 443 4.59 8.20 -19.10
CA TYR A 443 4.58 8.35 -20.55
C TYR A 443 3.21 8.69 -21.15
N ASP A 444 2.12 8.28 -20.49
CA ASP A 444 0.74 8.60 -20.88
C ASP A 444 0.24 9.94 -20.29
N GLY A 445 1.11 10.71 -19.63
CA GLY A 445 0.78 11.97 -18.98
C GLY A 445 0.10 11.84 -17.61
N THR A 446 0.01 10.63 -17.05
CA THR A 446 -0.49 10.42 -15.69
C THR A 446 0.61 10.55 -14.63
N GLY A 447 0.22 10.62 -13.36
CA GLY A 447 1.12 10.47 -12.21
C GLY A 447 0.40 9.72 -11.10
N ARG A 448 1.12 8.82 -10.40
CA ARG A 448 0.54 8.13 -9.24
C ARG A 448 0.56 9.02 -8.01
N LEU A 449 -0.50 9.82 -7.89
CA LEU A 449 -0.64 10.94 -6.96
C LEU A 449 -0.57 10.53 -5.49
N GLN A 450 0.30 11.16 -4.71
CA GLN A 450 0.16 11.29 -3.26
C GLN A 450 -0.26 12.71 -2.89
N THR A 451 -1.43 12.88 -2.29
CA THR A 451 -1.83 14.14 -1.65
C THR A 451 -1.32 14.20 -0.23
N VAL A 452 -0.66 15.29 0.14
CA VAL A 452 -0.08 15.50 1.47
C VAL A 452 -0.89 16.55 2.21
N ASN A 453 -1.39 16.17 3.38
CA ASN A 453 -2.27 16.96 4.23
C ASN A 453 -1.60 17.20 5.58
N GLU A 454 -1.73 18.39 6.13
CA GLU A 454 -1.14 18.77 7.43
C GLU A 454 -1.58 17.86 8.58
N VAL A 455 -2.85 17.40 8.58
CA VAL A 455 -3.40 16.59 9.67
C VAL A 455 -2.83 15.17 9.67
N LEU A 456 -2.66 14.57 8.49
CA LEU A 456 -2.15 13.21 8.36
C LEU A 456 -0.62 13.15 8.44
N SER A 457 0.06 14.14 7.86
CA SER A 457 1.50 14.11 7.60
C SER A 457 2.13 15.48 7.89
N PRO A 458 2.09 16.00 9.14
CA PRO A 458 2.44 17.38 9.44
C PRO A 458 3.89 17.74 9.08
N TRP A 459 4.86 16.87 9.35
CA TRP A 459 6.24 17.11 8.94
C TRP A 459 6.36 17.20 7.41
N TYR A 460 5.82 16.21 6.69
CA TYR A 460 5.99 16.15 5.24
C TYR A 460 5.24 17.27 4.50
N TYR A 461 4.07 17.68 5.03
CA TYR A 461 3.35 18.87 4.58
C TYR A 461 4.22 20.13 4.68
N ASN A 462 4.80 20.38 5.86
CA ASN A 462 5.67 21.54 6.07
C ASN A 462 6.97 21.46 5.24
N PHE A 463 7.52 20.26 5.06
CA PHE A 463 8.68 20.02 4.21
C PHE A 463 8.40 20.37 2.75
N ILE A 464 7.25 19.95 2.21
CA ILE A 464 6.83 20.30 0.83
C ILE A 464 6.55 21.80 0.70
N LYS A 465 5.99 22.47 1.72
CA LYS A 465 5.83 23.95 1.68
C LYS A 465 7.17 24.67 1.60
N LYS A 466 8.17 24.24 2.38
CA LYS A 466 9.54 24.77 2.27
C LYS A 466 10.12 24.52 0.87
N TRP A 467 9.88 23.34 0.31
CA TRP A 467 10.26 23.03 -1.06
C TRP A 467 9.55 23.91 -2.10
N GLU A 468 8.24 24.15 -1.98
CA GLU A 468 7.49 25.02 -2.90
C GLU A 468 8.08 26.43 -2.93
N LEU A 469 8.45 26.98 -1.76
CA LEU A 469 9.04 28.32 -1.64
C LEU A 469 10.36 28.46 -2.42
N ILE A 470 11.20 27.43 -2.45
CA ILE A 470 12.51 27.47 -3.10
C ILE A 470 12.42 27.03 -4.56
N SER A 471 11.61 26.01 -4.85
CA SER A 471 11.58 25.37 -6.17
C SER A 471 10.57 25.99 -7.14
N GLY A 472 9.57 26.71 -6.63
CA GLY A 472 8.42 27.20 -7.37
C GLY A 472 7.37 26.12 -7.71
N VAL A 473 7.56 24.86 -7.27
CA VAL A 473 6.62 23.76 -7.54
C VAL A 473 6.21 23.06 -6.23
N PRO A 474 4.91 22.79 -6.00
CA PRO A 474 4.42 22.14 -4.77
C PRO A 474 4.56 20.61 -4.80
N ILE A 475 5.42 20.08 -5.67
CA ILE A 475 5.56 18.64 -5.93
C ILE A 475 6.97 18.21 -5.60
N LEU A 476 7.12 17.10 -4.88
CA LEU A 476 8.37 16.34 -4.72
C LEU A 476 8.25 14.96 -5.37
N LEU A 477 9.36 14.47 -5.92
CA LEU A 477 9.46 13.06 -6.28
C LEU A 477 9.58 12.23 -4.99
N ASN A 478 8.69 11.25 -4.84
CA ASN A 478 8.75 10.30 -3.73
C ASN A 478 8.81 8.86 -4.26
N THR A 479 9.74 8.08 -3.71
CA THR A 479 9.80 6.63 -3.92
C THR A 479 10.18 5.89 -2.64
N SER A 480 9.97 4.58 -2.63
CA SER A 480 10.24 3.74 -1.45
C SER A 480 11.70 3.81 -1.03
N PHE A 481 12.01 3.82 0.26
CA PHE A 481 13.39 3.68 0.72
C PHE A 481 13.76 2.19 0.84
N ASN A 482 14.34 1.66 -0.22
CA ASN A 482 14.84 0.29 -0.38
C ASN A 482 15.65 0.15 -1.67
N ASP A 483 16.41 -0.93 -1.79
CA ASP A 483 16.91 -1.47 -3.06
C ASP A 483 16.53 -2.95 -3.16
N SER A 484 15.56 -3.27 -4.00
CA SER A 484 15.07 -4.64 -4.29
C SER A 484 14.57 -5.48 -3.09
N GLU A 485 14.72 -5.00 -1.85
CA GLU A 485 14.21 -5.56 -0.58
C GLU A 485 12.89 -4.88 -0.13
N PRO A 486 12.23 -5.32 0.96
CA PRO A 486 11.11 -4.58 1.58
C PRO A 486 11.51 -3.14 1.97
N ILE A 487 10.55 -2.25 2.17
CA ILE A 487 10.84 -0.88 2.65
C ILE A 487 11.61 -0.97 3.99
N VAL A 488 12.64 -0.14 4.19
CA VAL A 488 13.42 -0.13 5.45
C VAL A 488 12.51 0.14 6.65
N GLU A 489 12.75 -0.55 7.76
CA GLU A 489 11.93 -0.42 8.96
C GLU A 489 12.73 0.17 10.12
N THR A 490 13.89 -0.43 10.43
CA THR A 490 14.75 0.00 11.54
C THR A 490 15.76 1.08 11.10
N PRO A 491 16.29 1.90 12.03
CA PRO A 491 17.40 2.80 11.74
C PRO A 491 18.63 2.08 11.16
N GLU A 492 18.91 0.86 11.61
CA GLU A 492 19.96 0.00 11.07
C GLU A 492 19.69 -0.40 9.61
N ASP A 493 18.45 -0.75 9.26
CA ASP A 493 18.05 -1.02 7.87
C ASP A 493 18.25 0.22 6.98
N ALA A 494 17.86 1.40 7.48
CA ALA A 494 18.03 2.67 6.77
C ALA A 494 19.50 2.97 6.48
N ILE A 495 20.39 2.82 7.48
CA ILE A 495 21.84 3.04 7.29
C ILE A 495 22.43 1.98 6.36
N ARG A 496 22.03 0.72 6.49
CA ARG A 496 22.49 -0.37 5.61
C ARG A 496 22.09 -0.11 4.16
N CYS A 497 20.84 0.25 3.90
CA CYS A 497 20.36 0.59 2.56
C CYS A 497 21.06 1.84 2.00
N PHE A 498 21.23 2.88 2.84
CA PHE A 498 21.98 4.08 2.46
C PHE A 498 23.43 3.78 2.05
N LEU A 499 24.13 2.96 2.83
CA LEU A 499 25.51 2.55 2.55
C LEU A 499 25.62 1.60 1.35
N GLY A 500 24.61 0.77 1.10
CA GLY A 500 24.57 -0.18 0.00
C GLY A 500 24.21 0.42 -1.37
N THR A 501 23.82 1.70 -1.41
CA THR A 501 23.37 2.40 -2.62
C THR A 501 24.19 3.67 -2.86
N GLN A 502 23.94 4.40 -3.95
CA GLN A 502 24.55 5.70 -4.23
C GLN A 502 23.63 6.89 -3.87
N ILE A 503 22.74 6.71 -2.87
CA ILE A 503 22.01 7.82 -2.25
C ILE A 503 23.01 8.82 -1.66
N ASP A 504 22.78 10.12 -1.86
CA ASP A 504 23.71 11.17 -1.46
C ASP A 504 23.67 11.42 0.06
N TYR A 505 22.47 11.46 0.65
CA TYR A 505 22.28 11.69 2.09
C TYR A 505 21.15 10.84 2.69
N LEU A 506 21.27 10.49 3.97
CA LEU A 506 20.19 9.95 4.79
C LEU A 506 19.82 10.96 5.88
N TYR A 507 18.54 11.31 6.00
CA TYR A 507 18.04 12.29 6.95
C TYR A 507 17.05 11.67 7.94
N PHE A 508 17.42 11.65 9.22
CA PHE A 508 16.53 11.30 10.32
C PHE A 508 15.80 12.56 10.81
N PHE A 509 14.61 12.82 10.26
CA PHE A 509 13.97 14.14 10.37
C PHE A 509 13.46 14.48 11.78
N ASP A 510 12.99 13.49 12.56
CA ASP A 510 12.50 13.71 13.93
C ASP A 510 13.55 14.38 14.83
N TYR A 511 14.82 14.17 14.52
CA TYR A 511 15.95 14.66 15.30
C TYR A 511 16.90 15.52 14.48
N GLY A 512 16.53 15.90 13.26
CA GLY A 512 17.33 16.68 12.32
C GLY A 512 18.75 16.15 12.13
N LEU A 513 18.94 14.83 12.03
CA LEU A 513 20.28 14.24 11.85
C LEU A 513 20.49 13.88 10.38
N LEU A 514 21.43 14.56 9.74
CA LEU A 514 21.89 14.27 8.40
C LEU A 514 23.11 13.34 8.45
N VAL A 515 23.06 12.27 7.67
CA VAL A 515 24.10 11.25 7.57
C VAL A 515 24.74 11.31 6.20
N GLU A 516 26.07 11.35 6.20
CA GLU A 516 26.94 11.39 5.02
C GLU A 516 27.82 10.15 5.01
N LYS A 517 28.22 9.67 3.83
CA LYS A 517 29.24 8.62 3.71
C LYS A 517 30.62 9.22 3.98
N LEU A 518 31.45 8.49 4.72
CA LEU A 518 32.89 8.76 4.75
C LEU A 518 33.47 8.21 3.46
N ILE A 519 34.10 9.11 2.67
CA ILE A 519 34.78 8.79 1.42
C ILE A 519 36.13 8.15 1.73
#